data_AF-A0A3D5UQN7-F1
#
_entry.id   AF-A0A3D5UQN7-F1
#
_cell.length_a   1.000
_cell.length_b   1.000
_cell.length_c   1.000
_cell.angle_alpha   90.00
_cell.angle_beta   90.00
_cell.angle_gamma   90.00
#
_symmetry.space_group_name_H-M   'P 1'
#
loop_
_entity.id
_entity.type
_entity.pdbx_description
1 polymer ?
#
loop_
_entity_poly.entity_id
_entity_poly.type
_entity_poly.pdbx_seq_one_letter_code
_entity_poly.pdbx_strand_id
1 'polypeptide(L)' 'LTAMTSLEIVGRVMAGEAKPGYQTPSSVFGPDFITEFEGCKWQDLNE' A
#
# COMPACT_ATOMS: atom_id res chain seq x y z
N LEU A 1 9.35 7.31 -3.93
CA LEU A 1 8.11 6.69 -3.42
C LEU A 1 7.32 6.00 -4.54
N THR A 2 6.72 6.72 -5.50
CA THR A 2 5.79 6.17 -6.51
C THR A 2 6.24 4.89 -7.19
N ALA A 3 7.42 4.85 -7.81
CA ALA A 3 7.89 3.65 -8.51
C ALA A 3 8.08 2.45 -7.56
N MET A 4 8.58 2.70 -6.33
CA MET A 4 8.84 1.66 -5.35
C MET A 4 7.56 1.09 -4.75
N THR A 5 6.57 1.94 -4.44
CA THR A 5 5.27 1.47 -3.96
C THR A 5 4.53 0.67 -5.03
N SER A 6 4.62 1.09 -6.30
CA SER A 6 4.08 0.30 -7.42
C SER A 6 4.75 -1.06 -7.56
N LEU A 7 6.08 -1.13 -7.43
CA LEU A 7 6.81 -2.40 -7.54
C LEU A 7 6.46 -3.37 -6.39
N GLU A 8 6.33 -2.86 -5.16
CA GLU A 8 5.87 -3.65 -4.02
C GLU A 8 4.46 -4.23 -4.24
N ILE A 9 3.53 -3.40 -4.71
CA ILE A 9 2.17 -3.84 -5.05
C ILE A 9 2.20 -4.97 -6.09
N VAL A 10 2.99 -4.80 -7.16
CA VAL A 10 3.14 -5.84 -8.20
C VAL A 10 3.72 -7.13 -7.59
N GLY A 11 4.70 -7.03 -6.69
CA GLY A 11 5.26 -8.18 -5.98
C GLY A 11 4.22 -8.98 -5.19
N ARG A 12 3.41 -8.30 -4.37
CA ARG A 12 2.33 -8.93 -3.58
C ARG A 12 1.23 -9.53 -4.46
N VAL A 13 0.87 -8.86 -5.55
CA VAL A 13 -0.07 -9.40 -6.56
C VAL A 13 0.46 -10.69 -7.17
N MET A 14 1.74 -10.71 -7.57
CA MET A 14 2.39 -11.91 -8.11
C MET A 14 2.49 -13.05 -7.09
N ALA A 15 2.56 -12.73 -5.79
CA ALA A 15 2.52 -13.70 -4.69
C ALA A 15 1.09 -14.22 -4.38
N GLY A 16 0.06 -13.69 -5.05
CA GLY A 16 -1.33 -14.11 -4.85
C GLY A 16 -2.03 -13.42 -3.68
N GLU A 17 -1.47 -12.33 -3.16
CA GLU A 17 -2.03 -11.58 -2.03
C GLU A 17 -3.19 -10.64 -2.43
N ALA A 18 -3.50 -10.55 -3.72
CA ALA A 18 -4.63 -9.79 -4.26
C ALA A 18 -5.62 -10.72 -4.98
N LYS A 19 -6.91 -10.38 -4.90
CA LYS A 19 -7.96 -11.09 -5.65
C LYS A 19 -8.10 -10.49 -7.05
N PRO A 20 -8.52 -11.26 -8.07
CA PRO A 20 -8.82 -10.70 -9.38
C PRO A 20 -9.86 -9.58 -9.32
N GLY A 21 -9.59 -8.46 -9.99
CA GLY A 21 -10.46 -7.29 -10.05
C GLY A 21 -9.70 -5.97 -9.98
N TYR A 22 -10.44 -4.87 -9.86
CA TYR A 22 -9.88 -3.55 -9.64
C TYR A 22 -9.94 -3.20 -8.15
N GLN A 23 -8.78 -2.87 -7.57
CA GLN A 23 -8.66 -2.57 -6.15
C GLN A 23 -7.70 -1.41 -5.94
N THR A 24 -7.94 -0.62 -4.89
CA THR A 24 -6.96 0.33 -4.38
C THR A 24 -6.02 -0.40 -3.42
N PRO A 25 -4.77 0.05 -3.23
CA PRO A 25 -3.87 -0.54 -2.23
C PRO A 25 -4.50 -0.57 -0.83
N SER A 26 -5.23 0.48 -0.45
CA SER A 26 -5.92 0.56 0.85
C SER A 26 -6.97 -0.52 1.07
N SER A 27 -7.63 -1.00 0.01
CA SER A 27 -8.68 -2.02 0.15
C SER A 27 -8.14 -3.45 0.13
N VAL A 28 -6.97 -3.67 -0.46
CA VAL A 28 -6.36 -5.01 -0.61
C VAL A 28 -5.25 -5.29 0.41
N PHE A 29 -4.46 -4.29 0.77
CA PHE A 29 -3.34 -4.41 1.73
C PHE A 29 -3.60 -3.66 3.04
N GLY A 30 -4.77 -3.02 3.18
CA GLY A 30 -5.15 -2.25 4.36
C GLY A 30 -4.75 -0.77 4.27
N PRO A 31 -5.37 0.09 5.09
CA PRO A 31 -5.17 1.54 5.06
C PRO A 31 -3.73 1.94 5.44
N ASP A 32 -3.05 1.12 6.22
CA ASP A 32 -1.70 1.39 6.73
C ASP A 32 -0.58 0.97 5.78
N PHE A 33 -0.87 0.33 4.64
CA PHE A 33 0.12 -0.10 3.66
C PHE A 33 1.14 1.00 3.32
N ILE A 34 0.68 2.25 3.15
CA ILE A 34 1.56 3.36 2.79
C ILE A 34 2.56 3.70 3.91
N THR A 35 2.21 3.45 5.17
CA THR A 35 3.08 3.73 6.33
C THR A 35 4.22 2.72 6.51
N GLU A 36 4.19 1.61 5.76
CA GLU A 36 5.29 0.64 5.71
C GLU A 36 6.51 1.21 4.94
N PHE A 37 6.33 2.27 4.16
CA PHE A 37 7.40 2.89 3.37
C PHE A 37 8.11 4.00 4.15
N GLU A 38 9.44 4.05 4.02
CA GLU A 38 10.26 5.06 4.68
C GLU A 38 9.79 6.48 4.37
N GLY A 39 9.61 7.27 5.43
CA GLY A 39 9.15 8.66 5.33
C GLY A 39 7.64 8.83 5.25
N CYS A 40 6.85 7.75 5.18
CA CYS A 40 5.39 7.80 5.22
C CYS A 40 4.88 7.55 6.63
N LYS A 41 4.25 8.55 7.25
CA LYS A 41 3.71 8.47 8.60
C LYS A 41 2.36 9.16 8.68
N TRP A 42 1.49 8.66 9.54
CA TRP A 42 0.31 9.42 9.96
C TRP A 42 0.75 10.63 10.78
N GLN A 43 0.01 11.72 10.61
CA GLN A 43 0.11 12.91 11.44
C GLN A 43 -1.30 13.20 11.93
N ASP A 44 -1.50 13.16 13.24
CA ASP A 44 -2.73 13.71 13.82
C ASP A 44 -2.68 15.24 13.70
N LEU A 45 -3.80 15.84 13.31
CA LEU A 45 -3.95 17.27 13.11
C LEU A 45 -4.73 17.94 14.24
N ASN A 46 -5.21 17.17 15.22
CA ASN A 46 -6.03 17.65 16.33
C ASN A 46 -5.31 17.60 17.70
N GLU A 47 -4.00 17.33 17.72
CA GLU A 47 -3.15 17.51 18.90
C GLU A 47 -2.72 18.98 19.08
#